data_AF-A0A7W0RTP3-F1
#
_entry.id   AF-A0A7W0RTP3-F1
#
_cell.length_a   1.000
_cell.length_b   1.000
_cell.length_c   1.000
_cell.angle_alpha   90.00
_cell.angle_beta   90.00
_cell.angle_gamma   90.00
#
_symmetry.space_group_name_H-M   'P 1'
#
loop_
_entity.id
_entity.type
_entity.pdbx_description
1 polymer ?
#
loop_
_entity_poly.entity_id
_entity_poly.type
_entity_poly.pdbx_seq_one_letter_code
_entity_poly.pdbx_strand_id
1 'polypeptide(L)'
;MVRVPGSPQHLHHIARPTGPISDRRGPARCARATPRETKRDVYFPGKGAEWINWWTGERYAGDSTQRKLDAPLDRLLLFVRAGAALPTQPVVQHTGEMSRAPLGLILAHGGMGQSRVYQDSGEGYATQRNGWRITEVNQTSSMIRLKHIGYEAGRPITFIELIGVTARPKEVRADEREVKDVEFEEKGKRLRFKLPEQGAGEIVIAQ
;
A
#
# COMPACT_ATOMS: atom_id res chain seq x y z
N MET A 1 -5.63 11.54 7.20
CA MET A 1 -6.65 10.86 8.04
C MET A 1 -7.60 10.14 7.08
N VAL A 2 -7.67 8.80 7.12
CA VAL A 2 -8.55 8.04 6.21
C VAL A 2 -9.98 8.08 6.77
N ARG A 3 -10.90 8.70 6.03
CA ARG A 3 -12.34 8.57 6.27
C ARG A 3 -13.05 8.30 4.95
N VAL A 4 -14.01 7.39 5.00
CA VAL A 4 -14.97 7.10 3.93
C VAL A 4 -16.27 7.85 4.26
N PRO A 5 -16.79 8.71 3.38
CA PRO A 5 -18.12 9.29 3.56
C PRO A 5 -19.19 8.58 2.72
N GLY A 6 -20.30 8.22 3.38
CA GLY A 6 -21.66 8.16 2.81
C GLY A 6 -22.00 6.98 1.88
N SER A 7 -22.65 5.94 2.42
CA SER A 7 -23.41 4.96 1.63
C SER A 7 -24.90 5.11 1.97
N PRO A 8 -25.82 5.26 0.99
CA PRO A 8 -27.25 5.30 1.23
C PRO A 8 -27.75 3.93 1.70
N GLN A 9 -28.75 3.96 2.59
CA GLN A 9 -29.37 2.77 3.14
C GLN A 9 -30.25 2.09 2.09
N HIS A 10 -29.97 0.83 1.75
CA HIS A 10 -30.95 -0.11 1.22
C HIS A 10 -30.66 -1.51 1.80
N LEU A 11 -31.68 -2.08 2.46
CA LEU A 11 -31.69 -3.41 3.04
C LEU A 11 -31.36 -4.47 1.98
N HIS A 12 -30.36 -5.32 2.26
CA HIS A 12 -30.29 -6.66 1.71
C HIS A 12 -30.14 -7.67 2.84
N HIS A 13 -31.01 -8.68 2.81
CA HIS A 13 -31.08 -9.82 3.72
C HIS A 13 -29.68 -10.40 4.03
N ILE A 14 -29.29 -10.36 5.31
CA ILE A 14 -28.18 -11.16 5.82
C ILE A 14 -28.68 -12.60 5.96
N ALA A 15 -28.13 -13.50 5.14
CA ALA A 15 -28.24 -14.93 5.40
C ALA A 15 -27.53 -15.25 6.72
N ARG A 16 -28.29 -15.67 7.74
CA ARG A 16 -27.76 -16.13 9.03
C ARG A 16 -27.15 -17.52 8.85
N PRO A 17 -25.88 -17.77 9.25
CA PRO A 17 -25.38 -19.12 9.38
C PRO A 17 -26.07 -19.80 10.58
N THR A 18 -26.84 -20.85 10.32
CA THR A 18 -27.37 -21.75 11.34
C THR A 18 -26.35 -22.86 11.61
N GLY A 19 -25.50 -22.65 12.61
CA GLY A 19 -24.57 -23.67 13.14
C GLY A 19 -23.93 -23.15 14.43
N PRO A 20 -23.65 -24.02 15.43
CA PRO A 20 -23.30 -23.56 16.77
C PRO A 20 -21.91 -22.93 16.80
N ILE A 21 -21.88 -21.60 16.98
CA ILE A 21 -20.68 -20.84 17.35
C ILE A 21 -20.49 -21.06 18.85
N SER A 22 -19.52 -21.88 19.24
CA SER A 22 -19.10 -21.96 20.63
C SER A 22 -18.41 -20.64 21.02
N ASP A 23 -18.87 -20.11 22.16
CA ASP A 23 -18.47 -18.86 22.77
C ASP A 23 -16.93 -18.75 22.90
N ARG A 24 -16.32 -17.90 22.08
CA ARG A 24 -15.01 -17.31 22.37
C ARG A 24 -15.13 -15.80 22.44
N ARG A 25 -15.93 -15.28 23.37
CA ARG A 25 -15.66 -13.99 24.00
C ARG A 25 -14.41 -14.11 24.89
N GLY A 26 -13.26 -14.29 24.27
CA GLY A 26 -11.98 -13.99 24.91
C GLY A 26 -11.74 -12.48 24.80
N PRO A 27 -11.17 -11.82 25.82
CA PRO A 27 -10.78 -10.42 25.68
C PRO A 27 -9.84 -10.30 24.48
N ALA A 28 -10.00 -9.26 23.67
CA ALA A 28 -8.99 -8.85 22.70
C ALA A 28 -7.71 -8.52 23.48
N ARG A 29 -6.88 -9.53 23.74
CA ARG A 29 -5.57 -9.36 24.33
C ARG A 29 -4.69 -8.81 23.23
N CYS A 30 -4.38 -7.52 23.31
CA CYS A 30 -3.11 -7.05 22.73
C CYS A 30 -2.03 -7.99 23.26
N ALA A 31 -1.21 -8.57 22.38
CA ALA A 31 -0.09 -9.40 22.82
C ALA A 31 0.70 -8.61 23.86
N ARG A 32 0.76 -9.10 25.10
CA ARG A 32 1.50 -8.44 26.18
C ARG A 32 2.98 -8.53 25.80
N ALA A 33 3.58 -7.41 25.38
CA ALA A 33 5.01 -7.35 25.19
C ALA A 33 5.69 -7.56 26.54
N THR A 34 6.38 -8.68 26.71
CA THR A 34 7.25 -8.87 27.87
C THR A 34 8.54 -8.07 27.65
N PRO A 35 9.08 -7.40 28.67
CA PRO A 35 10.39 -6.76 28.55
C PRO A 35 11.42 -7.80 28.07
N ARG A 36 12.20 -7.47 27.03
CA ARG A 36 13.25 -8.30 26.38
C ARG A 36 12.80 -9.34 25.35
N GLU A 37 11.52 -9.44 25.01
CA GLU A 37 11.08 -10.36 23.96
C GLU A 37 11.33 -9.79 22.56
N THR A 38 12.34 -10.33 21.87
CA THR A 38 12.75 -9.94 20.50
C THR A 38 12.11 -10.78 19.41
N LYS A 39 11.07 -11.57 19.72
CA LYS A 39 10.33 -12.37 18.74
C LYS A 39 8.82 -12.24 18.95
N ARG A 40 8.04 -12.37 17.88
CA ARG A 40 6.57 -12.34 17.91
C ARG A 40 5.99 -13.43 17.05
N ASP A 41 4.93 -14.07 17.54
CA ASP A 41 4.10 -14.94 16.71
C ASP A 41 3.17 -14.08 15.86
N VAL A 42 3.32 -14.20 14.54
CA VAL A 42 2.56 -13.44 13.55
C VAL A 42 1.69 -14.38 12.75
N TYR A 43 0.43 -14.01 12.61
CA TYR A 43 -0.53 -14.68 11.74
C TYR A 43 -0.75 -13.86 10.47
N PHE A 44 -0.58 -14.47 9.30
CA PHE A 44 -0.81 -13.83 8.00
C PHE A 44 -2.15 -14.31 7.42
N PRO A 45 -3.18 -13.46 7.37
CA PRO A 45 -4.50 -13.89 6.91
C PRO A 45 -4.60 -13.96 5.39
N GLY A 46 -5.63 -14.67 4.91
CA GLY A 46 -5.98 -14.80 3.50
C GLY A 46 -5.23 -15.93 2.80
N LYS A 47 -5.85 -17.11 2.74
CA LYS A 47 -5.27 -18.28 2.06
C LYS A 47 -4.91 -17.94 0.61
N GLY A 48 -3.63 -18.10 0.25
CA GLY A 48 -3.13 -17.79 -1.08
C GLY A 48 -2.85 -16.30 -1.34
N ALA A 49 -3.00 -15.44 -0.34
CA ALA A 49 -2.44 -14.09 -0.38
C ALA A 49 -0.95 -14.11 -0.01
N GLU A 50 -0.20 -13.12 -0.47
CA GLU A 50 1.20 -12.93 -0.12
C GLU A 50 1.36 -11.65 0.70
N TRP A 51 2.18 -11.72 1.76
CA TRP A 51 2.53 -10.60 2.62
C TRP A 51 4.02 -10.33 2.51
N ILE A 52 4.39 -9.06 2.32
CA ILE A 52 5.77 -8.64 2.10
C ILE A 52 6.24 -7.92 3.36
N ASN A 53 7.35 -8.38 3.94
CA ASN A 53 8.02 -7.67 5.03
C ASN A 53 8.50 -6.30 4.52
N TRP A 54 8.04 -5.24 5.18
CA TRP A 54 8.36 -3.88 4.78
C TRP A 54 9.86 -3.64 4.69
N TRP A 55 10.66 -4.22 5.58
CA TRP A 55 12.08 -3.89 5.70
C TRP A 55 12.97 -4.75 4.81
N THR A 56 12.68 -6.04 4.71
CA THR A 56 13.53 -7.01 3.99
C THR A 56 13.01 -7.35 2.60
N GLY A 57 11.76 -7.00 2.30
CA GLY A 57 11.09 -7.41 1.07
C GLY A 57 10.80 -8.92 0.98
N GLU A 58 11.01 -9.68 2.06
CA GLU A 58 10.71 -11.11 2.12
C GLU A 58 9.22 -11.37 2.08
N ARG A 59 8.84 -12.49 1.46
CA ARG A 59 7.44 -12.88 1.26
C ARG A 59 7.01 -13.94 2.26
N TYR A 60 5.78 -13.84 2.70
CA TYR A 60 5.11 -14.76 3.60
C TYR A 60 3.73 -15.11 3.05
N ALA A 61 3.49 -16.40 2.87
CA ALA A 61 2.18 -16.88 2.47
C ALA A 61 1.16 -16.63 3.58
N GLY A 62 -0.01 -16.13 3.19
CA GLY A 62 -1.20 -16.13 4.01
C GLY A 62 -1.74 -17.56 4.10
N ASP A 63 -1.72 -18.13 5.30
CA ASP A 63 -2.14 -19.50 5.58
C ASP A 63 -2.76 -19.59 6.99
N SER A 64 -2.93 -20.80 7.55
CA SER A 64 -3.47 -21.01 8.91
C SER A 64 -2.38 -21.10 9.98
N THR A 65 -1.12 -20.86 9.64
CA THR A 65 0.06 -21.10 10.47
C THR A 65 0.58 -19.79 11.07
N GLN A 66 0.85 -19.80 12.37
CA GLN A 66 1.59 -18.71 13.00
C GLN A 66 3.08 -18.86 12.74
N ARG A 67 3.76 -17.75 12.47
CA ARG A 67 5.21 -17.70 12.25
C ARG A 67 5.87 -16.91 13.36
N LYS A 68 6.91 -17.48 13.97
CA LYS A 68 7.71 -16.80 14.99
C LYS A 68 8.79 -15.97 14.31
N LEU A 69 8.64 -14.65 14.33
CA LEU A 69 9.50 -13.71 13.60
C LEU A 69 10.26 -12.80 14.56
N ASP A 70 11.44 -12.34 14.14
CA ASP A 70 12.26 -11.42 14.92
C ASP A 70 11.64 -10.02 14.94
N ALA A 71 11.44 -9.47 16.14
CA ALA A 71 10.90 -8.16 16.43
C ALA A 71 11.89 -7.39 17.33
N PRO A 72 13.01 -6.92 16.78
CA PRO A 72 14.01 -6.18 17.54
C PRO A 72 13.43 -4.84 18.02
N LEU A 73 14.00 -4.27 19.08
CA LEU A 73 13.46 -3.07 19.73
C LEU A 73 13.50 -1.83 18.84
N ASP A 74 14.46 -1.77 17.91
CA ASP A 74 14.72 -0.65 17.01
C ASP A 74 13.87 -0.66 15.74
N ARG A 75 13.00 -1.67 15.55
CA ARG A 75 12.23 -1.83 14.32
C ARG A 75 10.86 -2.45 14.55
N LEU A 76 9.83 -1.80 14.03
CA LEU A 76 8.47 -2.33 14.04
C LEU A 76 8.33 -3.52 13.09
N LEU A 77 7.57 -4.52 13.51
CA LEU A 77 7.21 -5.66 12.67
C LEU A 77 6.07 -5.26 11.72
N LEU A 78 6.42 -4.90 10.49
CA LEU A 78 5.49 -4.32 9.51
C LEU A 78 5.47 -5.14 8.22
N PHE A 79 4.27 -5.47 7.75
CA PHE A 79 4.05 -6.22 6.51
C PHE A 79 2.97 -5.56 5.67
N VAL A 80 3.10 -5.68 4.36
CA VAL A 80 2.14 -5.15 3.39
C VAL A 80 1.71 -6.27 2.47
N ARG A 81 0.40 -6.42 2.27
CA ARG A 81 -0.14 -7.42 1.34
C ARG A 81 0.26 -7.09 -0.09
N ALA A 82 0.73 -8.08 -0.85
CA ALA A 82 1.05 -7.93 -2.27
C ALA A 82 -0.18 -7.43 -3.04
N GLY A 83 0.02 -6.46 -3.95
CA GLY A 83 -1.03 -5.76 -4.67
C GLY A 83 -1.50 -4.45 -4.01
N ALA A 84 -1.07 -4.16 -2.78
CA ALA A 84 -1.40 -2.89 -2.13
C ALA A 84 -0.51 -1.73 -2.62
N ALA A 85 -1.08 -0.54 -2.74
CA ALA A 85 -0.37 0.70 -2.98
C ALA A 85 -0.60 1.69 -1.83
N LEU A 86 0.48 2.34 -1.38
CA LEU A 86 0.49 3.26 -0.24
C LEU A 86 1.02 4.62 -0.69
N PRO A 87 0.31 5.73 -0.45
CA PRO A 87 0.86 7.06 -0.71
C PRO A 87 1.99 7.36 0.26
N THR A 88 3.06 7.96 -0.25
CA THR A 88 4.22 8.35 0.53
C THR A 88 4.74 9.71 0.07
N GLN A 89 5.52 10.36 0.92
CA GLN A 89 6.20 11.61 0.63
C GLN A 89 7.48 11.71 1.47
N PRO A 90 8.41 12.59 1.12
CA PRO A 90 9.56 12.88 1.96
C PRO A 90 9.15 13.35 3.36
N VAL A 91 10.06 13.18 4.31
CA VAL A 91 9.93 13.76 5.64
C VAL A 91 9.94 15.29 5.50
N VAL A 92 8.97 15.93 6.16
CA VAL A 92 8.82 17.38 6.25
C VAL A 92 8.69 17.77 7.72
N GLN A 93 8.98 19.03 8.08
CA GLN A 93 8.97 19.45 9.48
C GLN A 93 7.55 19.61 10.03
N HIS A 94 6.60 20.02 9.17
CA HIS A 94 5.19 20.16 9.53
C HIS A 94 4.26 19.98 8.32
N THR A 95 2.96 19.84 8.58
CA THR A 95 1.94 19.55 7.53
C THR A 95 1.82 20.63 6.47
N GLY A 96 2.03 21.90 6.83
CA GLY A 96 2.02 23.03 5.89
C GLY A 96 3.07 22.94 4.75
N GLU A 97 4.17 22.19 4.94
CA GLU A 97 5.18 21.97 3.89
C GLU A 97 4.79 20.86 2.91
N MET A 98 3.81 20.03 3.26
CA MET A 98 3.45 18.85 2.46
C MET A 98 2.98 19.21 1.06
N SER A 99 2.33 20.36 0.88
CA SER A 99 1.83 20.84 -0.41
C SER A 99 2.95 21.00 -1.46
N ARG A 100 4.19 21.27 -1.02
CA ARG A 100 5.37 21.45 -1.88
C ARG A 100 6.22 20.18 -2.01
N ALA A 101 5.98 19.17 -1.17
CA ALA A 101 6.73 17.93 -1.22
C ALA A 101 6.28 17.09 -2.43
N PRO A 102 7.17 16.31 -3.06
CA PRO A 102 6.76 15.32 -4.06
C PRO A 102 5.89 14.25 -3.41
N LEU A 103 4.79 13.88 -4.08
CA LEU A 103 3.96 12.73 -3.70
C LEU A 103 4.41 11.53 -4.51
N GLY A 104 4.56 10.37 -3.87
CA GLY A 104 4.90 9.11 -4.52
C GLY A 104 4.04 7.96 -4.01
N LEU A 105 4.24 6.79 -4.59
CA LEU A 105 3.54 5.56 -4.19
C LEU A 105 4.55 4.46 -3.86
N ILE A 106 4.32 3.74 -2.75
CA ILE A 106 4.99 2.48 -2.43
C ILE A 106 4.04 1.33 -2.74
N LEU A 107 4.43 0.42 -3.63
CA LEU A 107 3.63 -0.70 -4.10
C LEU A 107 4.25 -2.03 -3.67
N ALA A 108 3.44 -2.90 -3.09
CA ALA A 108 3.84 -4.26 -2.75
C ALA A 108 3.75 -5.16 -4.00
N HIS A 109 4.89 -5.44 -4.63
CA HIS A 109 4.97 -6.05 -5.97
C HIS A 109 4.42 -7.49 -6.02
N GLY A 110 4.02 -7.95 -7.22
CA GLY A 110 3.75 -9.36 -7.52
C GLY A 110 2.34 -9.88 -7.22
N GLY A 111 1.45 -9.05 -6.65
CA GLY A 111 0.04 -9.39 -6.43
C GLY A 111 -0.90 -8.54 -7.27
N MET A 112 -2.10 -9.06 -7.53
CA MET A 112 -3.21 -8.26 -8.07
C MET A 112 -3.84 -7.44 -6.95
N GLY A 113 -4.07 -6.16 -7.18
CA GLY A 113 -4.72 -5.32 -6.20
C GLY A 113 -5.19 -3.99 -6.74
N GLN A 114 -6.15 -3.42 -6.04
CA GLN A 114 -6.69 -2.09 -6.31
C GLN A 114 -6.58 -1.26 -5.03
N SER A 115 -6.01 -0.07 -5.15
CA SER A 115 -5.89 0.92 -4.08
C SER A 115 -6.41 2.27 -4.55
N ARG A 116 -6.81 3.14 -3.62
CA ARG A 116 -7.30 4.49 -3.93
C ARG A 116 -6.55 5.51 -3.08
N VAL A 117 -5.96 6.50 -3.74
CA VAL A 117 -5.31 7.65 -3.09
C VAL A 117 -6.23 8.85 -3.23
N TYR A 118 -6.77 9.30 -2.11
CA TYR A 118 -7.63 10.47 -2.04
C TYR A 118 -6.83 11.73 -1.69
N GLN A 119 -7.13 12.83 -2.36
CA GLN A 119 -6.58 14.17 -2.12
C GLN A 119 -7.73 15.18 -2.11
N ASP A 120 -7.64 16.16 -1.21
CA ASP A 120 -8.44 17.37 -1.19
C ASP A 120 -7.58 18.54 -0.69
N SER A 121 -8.19 19.72 -0.52
CA SER A 121 -7.53 20.93 -0.03
C SER A 121 -7.00 20.83 1.40
N GLY A 122 -7.37 19.79 2.17
CA GLY A 122 -7.01 19.62 3.58
C GLY A 122 -7.72 20.57 4.56
N GLU A 123 -8.22 21.70 4.08
CA GLU A 123 -8.93 22.72 4.87
C GLU A 123 -10.14 23.31 4.10
N GLY A 124 -11.08 23.90 4.84
CA GLY A 124 -12.25 24.59 4.28
C GLY A 124 -13.37 23.65 3.80
N TYR A 125 -14.15 24.13 2.83
CA TYR A 125 -15.37 23.46 2.34
C TYR A 125 -15.27 22.98 0.88
N ALA A 126 -14.07 22.98 0.28
CA ALA A 126 -13.88 22.66 -1.13
C ALA A 126 -14.33 21.23 -1.49
N THR A 127 -14.19 20.28 -0.56
CA THR A 127 -14.66 18.89 -0.72
C THR A 127 -16.16 18.81 -1.06
N GLN A 128 -16.98 19.71 -0.51
CA GLN A 128 -18.43 19.76 -0.77
C GLN A 128 -18.76 20.31 -2.17
N ARG A 129 -17.79 20.92 -2.84
CA ARG A 129 -17.90 21.51 -4.18
C ARG A 129 -17.06 20.75 -5.21
N ASN A 130 -16.87 19.44 -5.02
CA ASN A 130 -16.05 18.57 -5.88
C ASN A 130 -14.55 18.94 -5.93
N GLY A 131 -14.05 19.65 -4.92
CA GLY A 131 -12.63 19.94 -4.71
C GLY A 131 -11.91 18.75 -4.09
N TRP A 132 -11.84 17.65 -4.83
CA TRP A 132 -11.11 16.45 -4.46
C TRP A 132 -10.62 15.72 -5.71
N ARG A 133 -9.66 14.83 -5.52
CA ARG A 133 -9.16 13.90 -6.52
C ARG A 133 -8.92 12.52 -5.92
N ILE A 134 -9.38 11.48 -6.61
CA ILE A 134 -9.01 10.08 -6.36
C ILE A 134 -8.06 9.63 -7.45
N THR A 135 -6.95 9.01 -7.07
CA THR A 135 -6.11 8.22 -7.97
C THR A 135 -6.34 6.75 -7.69
N GLU A 136 -6.98 6.05 -8.62
CA GLU A 136 -7.09 4.60 -8.57
C GLU A 136 -5.78 3.98 -9.07
N VAL A 137 -5.23 3.08 -8.25
CA VAL A 137 -4.00 2.33 -8.54
C VAL A 137 -4.39 0.88 -8.71
N ASN A 138 -4.30 0.37 -9.94
CA ASN A 138 -4.56 -1.03 -10.27
C ASN A 138 -3.24 -1.70 -10.59
N GLN A 139 -2.90 -2.76 -9.85
CA GLN A 139 -1.64 -3.45 -9.98
C GLN A 139 -1.87 -4.91 -10.41
N THR A 140 -1.00 -5.41 -11.28
CA THR A 140 -0.80 -6.84 -11.57
C THR A 140 0.64 -7.24 -11.26
N SER A 141 1.06 -8.46 -11.64
CA SER A 141 2.45 -8.90 -11.45
C SER A 141 3.48 -8.08 -12.25
N SER A 142 3.11 -7.49 -13.39
CA SER A 142 4.05 -6.78 -14.28
C SER A 142 3.60 -5.38 -14.68
N MET A 143 2.38 -4.97 -14.30
CA MET A 143 1.79 -3.71 -14.76
C MET A 143 1.13 -2.95 -13.62
N ILE A 144 1.23 -1.62 -13.69
CA ILE A 144 0.57 -0.68 -12.78
C ILE A 144 -0.19 0.31 -13.64
N ARG A 145 -1.47 0.55 -13.33
CA ARG A 145 -2.30 1.57 -13.97
C ARG A 145 -2.76 2.60 -12.97
N LEU A 146 -2.55 3.86 -13.31
CA LEU A 146 -2.97 5.02 -12.57
C LEU A 146 -4.13 5.70 -13.31
N LYS A 147 -5.27 5.85 -12.63
CA LYS A 147 -6.43 6.55 -13.18
C LYS A 147 -6.86 7.65 -12.23
N HIS A 148 -6.87 8.89 -12.72
CA HIS A 148 -7.34 10.04 -11.95
C HIS A 148 -8.85 10.25 -12.15
N ILE A 149 -9.56 10.52 -11.05
CA ILE A 149 -10.99 10.81 -11.00
C ILE A 149 -11.18 12.06 -10.13
N GLY A 150 -11.99 13.02 -10.60
CA GLY A 150 -12.23 14.29 -9.91
C GLY A 150 -11.55 15.47 -10.61
N TYR A 151 -11.77 16.67 -10.08
CA TYR A 151 -11.51 17.94 -10.79
C TYR A 151 -10.41 18.80 -10.14
N GLU A 152 -9.86 18.40 -9.01
CA GLU A 152 -8.82 19.18 -8.34
C GLU A 152 -7.43 18.94 -8.95
N ALA A 153 -6.65 20.03 -9.07
CA ALA A 153 -5.21 20.01 -9.33
C ALA A 153 -4.44 19.48 -8.11
N GLY A 154 -4.72 18.25 -7.68
CA GLY A 154 -3.98 17.61 -6.60
C GLY A 154 -2.50 17.39 -6.97
N ARG A 155 -1.66 17.11 -5.97
CA ARG A 155 -0.21 16.90 -6.15
C ARG A 155 0.08 15.71 -7.08
N PRO A 156 0.82 15.88 -8.19
CA PRO A 156 1.10 14.77 -9.09
C PRO A 156 1.85 13.64 -8.37
N ILE A 157 1.63 12.40 -8.80
CA ILE A 157 2.49 11.28 -8.40
C ILE A 157 3.78 11.40 -9.21
N THR A 158 4.90 11.54 -8.52
CA THR A 158 6.21 11.87 -9.12
C THR A 158 7.21 10.72 -9.09
N PHE A 159 6.98 9.71 -8.27
CA PHE A 159 7.82 8.51 -8.20
C PHE A 159 7.01 7.30 -7.74
N ILE A 160 7.51 6.13 -8.11
CA ILE A 160 7.03 4.84 -7.64
C ILE A 160 8.20 4.11 -6.99
N GLU A 161 7.90 3.43 -5.88
CA GLU A 161 8.80 2.51 -5.22
C GLU A 161 8.09 1.17 -5.06
N LEU A 162 8.72 0.09 -5.48
CA LEU A 162 8.22 -1.27 -5.36
C LEU A 162 8.98 -1.98 -4.25
N ILE A 163 8.27 -2.71 -3.40
CA ILE A 163 8.85 -3.60 -2.39
C ILE A 163 8.61 -5.06 -2.77
N GLY A 164 9.59 -5.92 -2.45
CA GLY A 164 9.53 -7.36 -2.73
C GLY A 164 9.81 -7.70 -4.20
N VAL A 165 10.62 -6.89 -4.88
CA VAL A 165 11.14 -7.14 -6.22
C VAL A 165 12.38 -8.04 -6.11
N THR A 166 12.27 -9.30 -6.55
CA THR A 166 13.30 -10.32 -6.28
C THR A 166 14.50 -10.29 -7.21
N ALA A 167 14.41 -9.59 -8.34
CA ALA A 167 15.49 -9.44 -9.30
C ALA A 167 15.40 -8.05 -9.95
N ARG A 168 16.54 -7.53 -10.41
CA ARG A 168 16.58 -6.27 -11.16
C ARG A 168 15.79 -6.44 -12.46
N PRO A 169 14.78 -5.60 -12.74
CA PRO A 169 14.07 -5.67 -14.02
C PRO A 169 15.01 -5.29 -15.16
N LYS A 170 14.79 -5.89 -16.34
CA LYS A 170 15.51 -5.53 -17.57
C LYS A 170 15.13 -4.15 -18.05
N GLU A 171 13.86 -3.80 -17.90
CA GLU A 171 13.29 -2.55 -18.40
C GLU A 171 12.11 -2.11 -17.52
N VAL A 172 11.96 -0.80 -17.36
CA VAL A 172 10.77 -0.15 -16.81
C VAL A 172 10.29 0.85 -17.83
N ARG A 173 9.01 0.79 -18.21
CA ARG A 173 8.37 1.72 -19.15
C ARG A 173 7.21 2.44 -18.49
N ALA A 174 7.07 3.73 -18.79
CA ALA A 174 5.94 4.59 -18.39
C ALA A 174 5.33 5.18 -19.67
N ASP A 175 4.05 4.89 -19.92
CA ASP A 175 3.33 5.26 -21.15
C ASP A 175 4.18 5.02 -22.42
N GLU A 176 4.63 3.77 -22.57
CA GLU A 176 5.48 3.27 -23.66
C GLU A 176 6.92 3.82 -23.72
N ARG A 177 7.30 4.77 -22.87
CA ARG A 177 8.65 5.34 -22.84
C ARG A 177 9.51 4.67 -21.76
N GLU A 178 10.75 4.37 -22.09
CA GLU A 178 11.71 3.84 -21.12
C GLU A 178 11.98 4.85 -19.98
N VAL A 179 11.98 4.36 -18.75
CA VAL A 179 12.36 5.12 -17.56
C VAL A 179 13.84 4.89 -17.27
N LYS A 180 14.64 5.95 -17.31
CA LYS A 180 16.11 5.87 -17.17
C LYS A 180 16.58 5.86 -15.72
N ASP A 181 15.93 6.63 -14.85
CA ASP A 181 16.31 6.80 -13.45
C ASP A 181 15.72 5.68 -12.58
N VAL A 182 16.24 4.45 -12.76
CA VAL A 182 15.81 3.25 -12.03
C VAL A 182 16.88 2.82 -11.04
N GLU A 183 16.55 2.88 -9.76
CA GLU A 183 17.38 2.45 -8.63
C GLU A 183 16.89 1.10 -8.13
N PHE A 184 17.75 0.09 -8.10
CA PHE A 184 17.43 -1.23 -7.53
C PHE A 184 18.36 -1.53 -6.36
N GLU A 185 17.75 -1.81 -5.20
CA GLU A 185 18.43 -2.19 -3.97
C GLU A 185 18.15 -3.66 -3.69
N GLU A 186 19.17 -4.49 -3.91
CA GLU A 186 19.01 -5.95 -3.95
C GLU A 186 18.71 -6.57 -2.58
N LYS A 187 19.30 -6.05 -1.51
CA LYS A 187 19.20 -6.63 -0.16
C LYS A 187 17.81 -6.46 0.45
N GLY A 188 17.21 -5.28 0.35
CA GLY A 188 15.85 -4.98 0.76
C GLY A 188 14.81 -5.21 -0.33
N LYS A 189 15.22 -5.63 -1.53
CA LYS A 189 14.35 -6.01 -2.66
C LYS A 189 13.46 -4.84 -3.07
N ARG A 190 14.06 -3.65 -3.19
CA ARG A 190 13.38 -2.40 -3.51
C ARG A 190 13.77 -1.88 -4.88
N LEU A 191 12.77 -1.45 -5.65
CA LEU A 191 12.96 -0.78 -6.93
C LEU A 191 12.33 0.60 -6.84
N ARG A 192 13.08 1.66 -7.14
CA ARG A 192 12.58 3.03 -7.13
C ARG A 192 12.85 3.69 -8.47
N PHE A 193 11.88 4.43 -8.97
CA PHE A 193 12.04 5.22 -10.19
C PHE A 193 11.13 6.44 -10.20
N LYS A 194 11.58 7.47 -10.90
CA LYS A 194 10.80 8.70 -11.11
C LYS A 194 9.82 8.51 -12.27
N LEU A 195 8.65 9.14 -12.15
CA LEU A 195 7.70 9.25 -13.25
C LEU A 195 8.05 10.49 -14.10
N PRO A 196 7.66 10.51 -15.39
CA PRO A 196 7.75 11.70 -16.22
C PRO A 196 7.00 12.89 -15.61
N GLU A 197 7.38 14.12 -15.96
CA GLU A 197 6.76 15.35 -15.40
C GLU A 197 5.26 15.44 -15.66
N GLN A 198 4.81 14.98 -16.83
CA GLN A 198 3.39 14.91 -17.18
C GLN A 198 2.63 13.78 -16.46
N GLY A 199 3.31 12.99 -15.64
CA GLY A 199 2.79 11.76 -15.03
C GLY A 199 2.87 10.55 -15.96
N ALA A 200 2.26 9.45 -15.53
CA ALA A 200 2.10 8.23 -16.32
C ALA A 200 0.76 7.55 -16.01
N GLY A 201 0.07 7.06 -17.03
CA GLY A 201 -1.18 6.28 -16.88
C GLY A 201 -0.94 4.78 -16.75
N GLU A 202 0.06 4.26 -17.45
CA GLU A 202 0.45 2.85 -17.43
C GLU A 202 1.96 2.70 -17.23
N ILE A 203 2.34 1.81 -16.33
CA ILE A 203 3.72 1.44 -16.06
C ILE A 203 3.88 -0.06 -16.23
N VAL A 204 4.88 -0.47 -17.01
CA VAL A 204 5.21 -1.87 -17.30
C VAL A 204 6.61 -2.19 -16.78
N ILE A 205 6.75 -3.34 -16.12
CA ILE A 205 7.99 -3.83 -15.52
C ILE A 205 8.35 -5.16 -16.21
N ALA A 206 9.41 -5.15 -17.01
CA ALA A 206 9.89 -6.33 -17.72
C ALA A 206 10.98 -7.05 -16.91
N GLN A 207 10.83 -8.37 -16.74
CA GLN A 207 11.78 -9.25 -16.04
C GLN A 207 12.82 -9.84 -16.99
#